data_AF-A0A6M0C1S0-F1
#
_entry.id   AF-A0A6M0C1S0-F1
#
_cell.length_a   1.000
_cell.length_b   1.000
_cell.length_c   1.000
_cell.angle_alpha   90.00
_cell.angle_beta   90.00
_cell.angle_gamma   90.00
#
_symmetry.space_group_name_H-M   'P 1'
#
loop_
_entity.id
_entity.type
_entity.pdbx_description
1 polymer ?
#
loop_
_entity_poly.entity_id
_entity_poly.type
_entity_poly.pdbx_seq_one_letter_code
_entity_poly.pdbx_strand_id
1 'polypeptide(L)'
;MSLIFDDRQQILTSTEIFSNLVYSVGTNPRNHHQYFGSFGDRTTGDGSMMIVNGAPPSLGGGPLVWAQTIDVTPNTNYNLSAWVASTIERSPARLQFAIDSQAVGSILTASLTNHGLWENLTGSWNSGAKESINLSIINHNLAWGGNDFALYDISMIPVEQTPEPVPDSKPILDSFLIENKIEDIFIDEAESVLATLLATDPNEDFLNFSINGENVANASTSEGKNFVSQTVTLGPYSDDGIYQEIAKVTDKTGLSSETVTRTVNVQNVAPTLDFNFSNAVINEGESAIAELSATDPGADSISFFLNDELIGTDTRTSGNRFAKKNLGVFADEGTFTYTGKAEDDDGGISNVLTKTLTVKNLDPTITSLTEDFTIRTNTKFNFAATATDPGINDILTFDWDLDGDGLFDDFTGSSGEWSFSDPGLYAMNLRVSDGDGGFAFASVEAKAVPEPGSVLGLLTLGALGLGSRLRKRR
;
A
#
# COMPACT_ATOMS: atom_id res chain seq x y z
N MET A 1 -15.30 54.08 -26.70
CA MET A 1 -14.79 55.38 -27.18
C MET A 1 -15.77 56.47 -26.74
N SER A 2 -15.31 57.51 -26.05
CA SER A 2 -16.13 58.73 -25.85
C SER A 2 -16.07 59.55 -27.13
N LEU A 3 -17.23 59.84 -27.70
CA LEU A 3 -17.34 60.58 -28.96
C LEU A 3 -17.44 62.07 -28.62
N ILE A 4 -16.41 62.83 -29.03
CA ILE A 4 -16.31 64.27 -28.76
C ILE A 4 -16.93 65.03 -29.93
N PHE A 5 -17.63 66.12 -29.63
CA PHE A 5 -18.12 67.09 -30.60
C PHE A 5 -16.92 67.74 -31.33
N ASP A 6 -16.57 67.27 -32.53
CA ASP A 6 -15.52 67.84 -33.41
C ASP A 6 -16.16 68.46 -34.66
N ASP A 7 -15.58 69.55 -35.17
CA ASP A 7 -16.00 70.42 -36.28
C ASP A 7 -16.04 69.74 -37.66
N ARG A 8 -16.01 68.41 -37.71
CA ARG A 8 -16.20 67.59 -38.93
C ARG A 8 -17.64 67.12 -39.13
N GLN A 9 -18.58 67.71 -38.40
CA GLN A 9 -20.01 67.47 -38.57
C GLN A 9 -20.58 68.38 -39.67
N GLN A 10 -21.45 67.87 -40.55
CA GLN A 10 -22.28 68.73 -41.41
C GLN A 10 -23.33 69.45 -40.56
N ILE A 11 -22.96 70.47 -39.78
CA ILE A 11 -23.97 71.22 -39.01
C ILE A 11 -23.59 72.71 -38.86
N LEU A 12 -24.58 73.57 -39.14
CA LEU A 12 -24.51 75.04 -39.18
C LEU A 12 -24.40 75.63 -37.75
N THR A 13 -23.39 76.47 -37.52
CA THR A 13 -23.20 77.21 -36.26
C THR A 13 -23.98 78.52 -36.25
N SER A 14 -24.82 78.78 -35.23
CA SER A 14 -25.19 80.14 -34.83
C SER A 14 -25.10 80.31 -33.31
N THR A 15 -24.72 81.50 -32.85
CA THR A 15 -24.55 81.86 -31.44
C THR A 15 -25.87 82.07 -30.68
N GLU A 16 -27.02 82.02 -31.36
CA GLU A 16 -28.35 82.05 -30.75
C GLU A 16 -29.26 81.00 -31.40
N ILE A 17 -29.99 80.23 -30.58
CA ILE A 17 -30.83 79.10 -31.03
C ILE A 17 -32.29 79.58 -31.24
N PHE A 18 -32.52 80.45 -32.22
CA PHE A 18 -33.88 80.92 -32.59
C PHE A 18 -34.43 80.31 -33.89
N SER A 19 -33.66 79.45 -34.56
CA SER A 19 -34.10 78.73 -35.78
C SER A 19 -34.11 77.22 -35.56
N ASN A 20 -35.02 76.52 -36.25
CA ASN A 20 -35.24 75.07 -36.10
C ASN A 20 -33.95 74.30 -36.42
N LEU A 21 -33.70 73.21 -35.68
CA LEU A 21 -32.57 72.29 -35.89
C LEU A 21 -31.17 72.90 -35.72
N VAL A 22 -31.07 74.01 -34.99
CA VAL A 22 -29.78 74.51 -34.53
C VAL A 22 -29.49 73.91 -33.16
N TYR A 23 -28.26 73.43 -32.99
CA TYR A 23 -27.70 73.12 -31.69
C TYR A 23 -26.64 74.15 -31.32
N SER A 24 -26.36 74.27 -30.04
CA SER A 24 -25.16 74.93 -29.54
C SER A 24 -24.44 74.00 -28.59
N VAL A 25 -23.16 74.26 -28.35
CA VAL A 25 -22.39 73.56 -27.33
C VAL A 25 -22.04 74.59 -26.26
N GLY A 26 -22.43 74.33 -25.03
CA GLY A 26 -22.19 75.25 -23.94
C GLY A 26 -22.50 74.65 -22.58
N THR A 27 -22.20 75.40 -21.53
CA THR A 27 -22.23 74.93 -20.16
C THR A 27 -23.59 75.11 -19.48
N ASN A 28 -24.46 75.94 -20.06
CA ASN A 28 -25.80 76.20 -19.52
C ASN A 28 -26.80 76.56 -20.62
N PRO A 29 -27.88 75.76 -20.83
CA PRO A 29 -28.89 76.01 -21.86
C PRO A 29 -29.53 77.41 -21.82
N ARG A 30 -29.68 78.01 -20.63
CA ARG A 30 -30.25 79.36 -20.43
C ARG A 30 -29.46 80.45 -21.16
N ASN A 31 -28.16 80.26 -21.35
CA ASN A 31 -27.30 81.22 -22.04
C ASN A 31 -27.52 81.22 -23.56
N HIS A 32 -28.12 80.17 -24.11
CA HIS A 32 -28.34 79.98 -25.54
C HIS A 32 -29.79 80.23 -25.96
N HIS A 33 -30.73 80.18 -25.01
CA HIS A 33 -32.12 80.53 -25.24
C HIS A 33 -32.84 80.92 -23.93
N GLN A 34 -33.48 82.08 -23.90
CA GLN A 34 -34.07 82.67 -22.69
C GLN A 34 -35.17 81.81 -22.01
N TYR A 35 -35.81 80.91 -22.76
CA TYR A 35 -36.88 80.03 -22.26
C TYR A 35 -36.38 78.67 -21.76
N PHE A 36 -35.10 78.34 -21.94
CA PHE A 36 -34.55 77.08 -21.45
C PHE A 36 -34.29 77.12 -19.94
N GLY A 37 -34.25 75.96 -19.32
CA GLY A 37 -33.82 75.74 -17.95
C GLY A 37 -32.36 76.14 -17.75
N SER A 38 -32.02 76.51 -16.52
CA SER A 38 -30.63 76.79 -16.15
C SER A 38 -30.06 75.60 -15.38
N PHE A 39 -29.24 74.79 -16.05
CA PHE A 39 -28.57 73.64 -15.45
C PHE A 39 -27.22 73.36 -16.13
N GLY A 40 -26.35 72.67 -15.40
CA GLY A 40 -25.02 72.26 -15.84
C GLY A 40 -24.98 70.83 -16.40
N ASP A 41 -23.80 70.42 -16.87
CA ASP A 41 -23.59 69.03 -17.32
C ASP A 41 -23.79 68.02 -16.18
N ARG A 42 -23.91 66.74 -16.54
CA ARG A 42 -24.16 65.65 -15.58
C ARG A 42 -23.01 65.45 -14.58
N THR A 43 -21.76 65.65 -15.01
CA THR A 43 -20.58 65.24 -14.24
C THR A 43 -20.09 66.31 -13.29
N THR A 44 -19.83 67.52 -13.79
CA THR A 44 -19.21 68.59 -12.99
C THR A 44 -20.14 69.76 -12.70
N GLY A 45 -21.15 69.96 -13.54
CA GLY A 45 -22.01 71.14 -13.57
C GLY A 45 -21.46 72.29 -14.42
N ASP A 46 -20.19 72.26 -14.80
CA ASP A 46 -19.51 73.35 -15.54
C ASP A 46 -18.98 72.90 -16.93
N GLY A 47 -19.17 71.63 -17.29
CA GLY A 47 -18.78 71.05 -18.58
C GLY A 47 -19.72 71.44 -19.72
N SER A 48 -19.24 71.35 -20.96
CA SER A 48 -20.05 71.65 -22.14
C SER A 48 -20.98 70.48 -22.49
N MET A 49 -22.24 70.79 -22.80
CA MET A 49 -23.23 69.85 -23.33
C MET A 49 -23.72 70.31 -24.70
N MET A 50 -24.20 69.39 -25.53
CA MET A 50 -24.88 69.73 -26.77
C MET A 50 -26.33 70.11 -26.45
N ILE A 51 -26.70 71.34 -26.72
CA ILE A 51 -28.02 71.92 -26.45
C ILE A 51 -28.77 72.01 -27.77
N VAL A 52 -29.88 71.31 -27.90
CA VAL A 52 -30.59 71.10 -29.16
C VAL A 52 -31.96 71.75 -29.11
N ASN A 53 -32.26 72.59 -30.10
CA ASN A 53 -33.63 72.99 -30.37
C ASN A 53 -34.33 71.88 -31.17
N GLY A 54 -35.32 71.24 -30.53
CA GLY A 54 -35.92 70.01 -31.01
C GLY A 54 -36.94 70.18 -32.13
N ALA A 55 -37.28 71.41 -32.52
CA ALA A 55 -38.36 71.68 -33.47
C ALA A 55 -38.14 70.98 -34.83
N PRO A 56 -39.20 70.44 -35.46
CA PRO A 56 -39.08 69.74 -36.74
C PRO A 56 -38.64 70.67 -37.88
N PRO A 57 -37.97 70.16 -38.93
CA PRO A 57 -37.81 70.91 -40.16
C PRO A 57 -39.20 71.12 -40.77
N SER A 58 -39.47 72.34 -41.24
CA SER A 58 -40.77 72.72 -41.82
C SER A 58 -41.18 71.96 -43.09
N LEU A 59 -40.47 70.89 -43.49
CA LEU A 59 -40.74 70.04 -44.66
C LEU A 59 -40.36 68.55 -44.46
N GLY A 60 -40.78 67.92 -43.35
CA GLY A 60 -41.00 66.46 -43.26
C GLY A 60 -39.79 65.56 -42.95
N GLY A 61 -39.86 64.88 -41.80
CA GLY A 61 -38.90 63.89 -41.30
C GLY A 61 -38.52 64.15 -39.85
N GLY A 62 -38.50 63.14 -38.97
CA GLY A 62 -38.09 63.33 -37.58
C GLY A 62 -36.62 63.68 -37.49
N PRO A 63 -36.21 64.70 -36.73
CA PRO A 63 -34.89 65.26 -36.96
C PRO A 63 -33.80 64.32 -36.46
N LEU A 64 -32.89 64.03 -37.39
CA LEU A 64 -31.53 63.60 -37.07
C LEU A 64 -30.94 64.64 -36.11
N VAL A 65 -30.66 64.23 -34.89
CA VAL A 65 -30.17 65.13 -33.83
C VAL A 65 -28.67 65.25 -33.90
N TRP A 66 -28.01 64.11 -34.04
CA TRP A 66 -26.56 63.96 -34.04
C TRP A 66 -26.25 62.70 -34.85
N ALA A 67 -25.17 62.73 -35.63
CA ALA A 67 -24.68 61.57 -36.35
C ALA A 67 -23.15 61.63 -36.49
N GLN A 68 -22.52 60.46 -36.46
CA GLN A 68 -21.11 60.30 -36.71
C GLN A 68 -20.85 58.95 -37.39
N THR A 69 -19.92 58.94 -38.35
CA THR A 69 -19.36 57.70 -38.86
C THR A 69 -18.28 57.18 -37.91
N ILE A 70 -18.40 55.91 -37.50
CA ILE A 70 -17.55 55.27 -36.49
C ILE A 70 -17.04 53.95 -37.07
N ASP A 71 -15.73 53.72 -36.95
CA ASP A 71 -15.14 52.42 -37.27
C ASP A 71 -15.40 51.42 -36.13
N VAL A 72 -15.78 50.21 -36.51
CA VAL A 72 -16.12 49.12 -35.60
C VAL A 72 -15.35 47.86 -35.97
N THR A 73 -15.04 47.05 -34.97
CA THR A 73 -14.46 45.72 -35.16
C THR A 73 -15.58 44.77 -35.60
N PRO A 74 -15.42 43.99 -36.69
CA PRO A 74 -16.39 42.98 -37.07
C PRO A 74 -16.70 41.99 -35.94
N ASN A 75 -17.91 41.43 -35.96
CA ASN A 75 -18.46 40.42 -35.05
C ASN A 75 -18.37 40.78 -33.56
N THR A 76 -18.42 42.07 -33.25
CA THR A 76 -18.26 42.59 -31.89
C THR A 76 -19.60 43.12 -31.38
N ASN A 77 -19.96 42.74 -30.16
CA ASN A 77 -21.09 43.33 -29.45
C ASN A 77 -20.66 44.68 -28.87
N TYR A 78 -21.51 45.69 -28.97
CA TYR A 78 -21.30 47.03 -28.45
C TYR A 78 -22.43 47.45 -27.53
N ASN A 79 -22.07 48.12 -26.44
CA ASN A 79 -23.00 48.87 -25.60
C ASN A 79 -22.93 50.35 -25.98
N LEU A 80 -24.10 50.96 -26.18
CA LEU A 80 -24.29 52.35 -26.50
C LEU A 80 -24.91 53.09 -25.31
N SER A 81 -24.43 54.30 -25.03
CA SER A 81 -25.02 55.17 -24.01
C SER A 81 -24.97 56.65 -24.42
N ALA A 82 -25.95 57.43 -23.99
CA ALA A 82 -25.92 58.89 -24.04
C ALA A 82 -26.79 59.46 -22.92
N TRP A 83 -26.36 60.55 -22.28
CA TRP A 83 -27.18 61.25 -21.29
C TRP A 83 -28.03 62.31 -21.97
N VAL A 84 -29.31 62.37 -21.57
CA VAL A 84 -30.32 63.24 -22.14
C VAL A 84 -30.99 64.02 -21.01
N ALA A 85 -31.17 65.33 -21.17
CA ALA A 85 -31.98 66.14 -20.25
C ALA A 85 -32.89 67.09 -21.01
N SER A 86 -34.17 67.18 -20.65
CA SER A 86 -35.05 68.22 -21.21
C SER A 86 -34.53 69.60 -20.87
N THR A 87 -34.47 70.52 -21.83
CA THR A 87 -34.16 71.94 -21.54
C THR A 87 -35.42 72.72 -21.21
N ILE A 88 -36.61 72.18 -21.50
CA ILE A 88 -37.90 72.79 -21.20
C ILE A 88 -38.97 71.72 -20.94
N GLU A 89 -39.86 71.99 -19.97
CA GLU A 89 -40.88 71.06 -19.46
C GLU A 89 -42.24 71.25 -20.15
N ARG A 90 -42.29 71.08 -21.49
CA ARG A 90 -43.55 71.27 -22.24
C ARG A 90 -43.92 70.09 -23.14
N SER A 91 -42.98 69.63 -23.96
CA SER A 91 -43.22 68.53 -24.90
C SER A 91 -41.91 67.76 -25.07
N PRO A 92 -41.47 66.96 -24.10
CA PRO A 92 -40.09 66.49 -24.01
C PRO A 92 -39.65 65.69 -25.23
N ALA A 93 -38.35 65.72 -25.50
CA ALA A 93 -37.74 64.94 -26.56
C ALA A 93 -37.98 63.44 -26.36
N ARG A 94 -38.12 62.70 -27.46
CA ARG A 94 -38.24 61.24 -27.48
C ARG A 94 -37.10 60.66 -28.30
N LEU A 95 -36.01 60.26 -27.67
CA LEU A 95 -34.76 59.94 -28.34
C LEU A 95 -34.51 58.44 -28.46
N GLN A 96 -33.88 58.03 -29.56
CA GLN A 96 -33.44 56.66 -29.77
C GLN A 96 -32.14 56.66 -30.59
N PHE A 97 -31.26 55.70 -30.33
CA PHE A 97 -30.13 55.46 -31.23
C PHE A 97 -30.60 54.87 -32.56
N ALA A 98 -29.85 55.13 -33.63
CA ALA A 98 -29.98 54.42 -34.89
C ALA A 98 -28.60 54.19 -35.52
N ILE A 99 -28.41 53.02 -36.11
CA ILE A 99 -27.21 52.63 -36.84
C ILE A 99 -27.59 52.37 -38.30
N ASP A 100 -26.97 53.09 -39.23
CA ASP A 100 -27.30 53.05 -40.67
C ASP A 100 -28.80 53.22 -40.92
N SER A 101 -29.39 54.20 -40.23
CA SER A 101 -30.83 54.51 -40.24
C SER A 101 -31.77 53.44 -39.65
N GLN A 102 -31.24 52.37 -39.06
CA GLN A 102 -32.03 51.36 -38.34
C GLN A 102 -32.04 51.64 -36.83
N ALA A 103 -33.22 51.61 -36.21
CA ALA A 103 -33.39 51.90 -34.80
C ALA A 103 -32.66 50.87 -33.90
N VAL A 104 -31.98 51.35 -32.85
CA VAL A 104 -31.23 50.55 -31.87
C VAL A 104 -31.66 50.93 -30.45
N GLY A 105 -31.95 49.92 -29.63
CA GLY A 105 -32.42 50.12 -28.25
C GLY A 105 -33.87 50.63 -28.17
N SER A 106 -34.30 51.03 -26.98
CA SER A 106 -35.65 51.56 -26.73
C SER A 106 -35.68 53.09 -26.85
N ILE A 107 -36.85 53.65 -27.18
CA ILE A 107 -37.04 55.11 -27.15
C ILE A 107 -37.04 55.60 -25.70
N LEU A 108 -36.15 56.52 -25.36
CA LEU A 108 -36.17 57.30 -24.11
C LEU A 108 -37.07 58.53 -24.29
N THR A 109 -38.04 58.74 -23.41
CA THR A 109 -38.79 60.01 -23.33
C THR A 109 -38.20 60.83 -22.19
N ALA A 110 -37.66 62.01 -22.50
CA ALA A 110 -37.06 62.88 -21.49
C ALA A 110 -38.12 63.43 -20.51
N SER A 111 -37.68 63.88 -19.34
CA SER A 111 -38.55 64.42 -18.29
C SER A 111 -39.50 65.54 -18.76
N LEU A 112 -40.79 65.38 -18.47
CA LEU A 112 -41.82 66.40 -18.69
C LEU A 112 -41.94 67.40 -17.52
N THR A 113 -41.36 67.11 -16.36
CA THR A 113 -41.61 67.83 -15.11
C THR A 113 -40.36 68.36 -14.41
N ASN A 114 -39.17 68.12 -14.97
CA ASN A 114 -37.90 68.59 -14.43
C ASN A 114 -36.87 68.78 -15.54
N HIS A 115 -36.65 70.02 -15.97
CA HIS A 115 -35.57 70.38 -16.88
C HIS A 115 -34.22 70.18 -16.18
N GLY A 116 -33.24 69.65 -16.91
CA GLY A 116 -31.92 69.30 -16.35
C GLY A 116 -31.86 67.97 -15.60
N LEU A 117 -32.95 67.18 -15.54
CA LEU A 117 -32.87 65.78 -15.12
C LEU A 117 -32.16 64.96 -16.20
N TRP A 118 -30.95 64.48 -15.91
CA TRP A 118 -30.16 63.65 -16.81
C TRP A 118 -30.56 62.17 -16.76
N GLU A 119 -31.12 61.68 -17.85
CA GLU A 119 -31.60 60.31 -18.05
C GLU A 119 -30.75 59.57 -19.10
N ASN A 120 -30.57 58.25 -18.93
CA ASN A 120 -29.67 57.48 -19.79
C ASN A 120 -30.42 56.87 -20.98
N LEU A 121 -30.05 57.28 -22.19
CA LEU A 121 -30.41 56.56 -23.40
C LEU A 121 -29.43 55.41 -23.59
N THR A 122 -29.92 54.19 -23.74
CA THR A 122 -29.07 52.99 -23.89
C THR A 122 -29.47 52.15 -25.09
N GLY A 123 -28.50 51.39 -25.62
CA GLY A 123 -28.73 50.41 -26.67
C GLY A 123 -27.65 49.34 -26.67
N SER A 124 -27.95 48.19 -27.25
CA SER A 124 -26.96 47.14 -27.54
C SER A 124 -27.05 46.77 -29.01
N TRP A 125 -25.91 46.55 -29.65
CA TRP A 125 -25.83 46.27 -31.08
C TRP A 125 -24.62 45.40 -31.42
N ASN A 126 -24.77 44.47 -32.36
CA ASN A 126 -23.69 43.64 -32.87
C ASN A 126 -23.26 44.14 -34.26
N SER A 127 -21.94 44.26 -34.49
CA SER A 127 -21.43 44.78 -35.76
C SER A 127 -21.62 43.86 -36.96
N GLY A 128 -21.86 42.58 -36.75
CA GLY A 128 -21.82 41.58 -37.81
C GLY A 128 -20.54 41.72 -38.62
N ALA A 129 -20.60 41.59 -39.94
CA ALA A 129 -19.42 41.77 -40.79
C ALA A 129 -19.01 43.24 -41.06
N LYS A 130 -19.64 44.23 -40.42
CA LYS A 130 -19.36 45.66 -40.70
C LYS A 130 -18.06 46.11 -40.05
N GLU A 131 -17.33 46.96 -40.75
CA GLU A 131 -16.09 47.61 -40.27
C GLU A 131 -16.29 49.11 -39.99
N SER A 132 -17.38 49.70 -40.48
CA SER A 132 -17.73 51.10 -40.26
C SER A 132 -19.24 51.27 -40.30
N ILE A 133 -19.77 52.20 -39.50
CA ILE A 133 -21.20 52.48 -39.37
C ILE A 133 -21.48 53.97 -39.26
N ASN A 134 -22.70 54.39 -39.61
CA ASN A 134 -23.22 55.69 -39.22
C ASN A 134 -24.08 55.54 -37.95
N LEU A 135 -23.54 55.96 -36.80
CA LEU A 135 -24.27 56.02 -35.55
C LEU A 135 -24.97 57.38 -35.43
N SER A 136 -26.24 57.37 -35.06
CA SER A 136 -27.05 58.58 -34.92
C SER A 136 -28.01 58.52 -33.73
N ILE A 137 -28.50 59.69 -33.32
CA ILE A 137 -29.63 59.84 -32.38
C ILE A 137 -30.77 60.53 -33.11
N ILE A 138 -31.98 59.98 -32.99
CA ILE A 138 -33.19 60.46 -33.65
C ILE A 138 -34.16 60.98 -32.59
N ASN A 139 -34.72 62.17 -32.80
CA ASN A 139 -35.85 62.66 -32.01
C ASN A 139 -37.18 62.30 -32.68
N HIS A 140 -37.99 61.51 -31.99
CA HIS A 140 -39.32 61.08 -32.40
C HIS A 140 -40.42 62.04 -31.99
N ASN A 141 -40.14 63.03 -31.13
CA ASN A 141 -41.10 64.09 -30.84
C ASN A 141 -40.96 65.21 -31.87
N LEU A 142 -42.01 65.41 -32.67
CA LEU A 142 -42.06 66.38 -33.78
C LEU A 142 -42.91 67.61 -33.46
N ALA A 143 -43.20 67.86 -32.18
CA ALA A 143 -43.90 69.05 -31.77
C ALA A 143 -43.15 70.32 -32.22
N TRP A 144 -43.89 71.36 -32.61
CA TRP A 144 -43.32 72.63 -33.08
C TRP A 144 -42.47 73.38 -32.04
N GLY A 145 -42.56 73.00 -30.77
CA GLY A 145 -41.68 73.52 -29.73
C GLY A 145 -41.88 72.80 -28.40
N GLY A 146 -40.94 73.02 -27.48
CA GLY A 146 -40.96 72.42 -26.15
C GLY A 146 -40.30 71.04 -26.06
N ASN A 147 -39.77 70.52 -27.18
CA ASN A 147 -39.05 69.26 -27.32
C ASN A 147 -37.54 69.47 -27.38
N ASP A 148 -37.08 70.53 -26.75
CA ASP A 148 -35.70 70.95 -26.65
C ASP A 148 -34.99 70.20 -25.51
N PHE A 149 -33.74 69.82 -25.72
CA PHE A 149 -33.00 68.94 -24.82
C PHE A 149 -31.49 69.17 -24.90
N ALA A 150 -30.77 68.63 -23.92
CA ALA A 150 -29.33 68.57 -23.88
C ALA A 150 -28.85 67.12 -24.00
N LEU A 151 -27.71 66.91 -24.66
CA LEU A 151 -27.00 65.64 -24.79
C LEU A 151 -25.60 65.74 -24.17
N TYR A 152 -25.19 64.66 -23.50
CA TYR A 152 -23.87 64.54 -22.87
C TYR A 152 -23.34 63.09 -22.90
N ASP A 153 -22.02 62.92 -22.91
CA ASP A 153 -21.28 61.64 -22.97
C ASP A 153 -21.90 60.55 -23.88
N ILE A 154 -21.95 60.83 -25.18
CA ILE A 154 -22.29 59.79 -26.16
C ILE A 154 -21.12 58.79 -26.21
N SER A 155 -21.40 57.52 -25.92
CA SER A 155 -20.41 56.46 -25.87
C SER A 155 -20.86 55.20 -26.62
N MET A 156 -19.89 54.54 -27.24
CA MET A 156 -20.01 53.21 -27.81
C MET A 156 -18.79 52.40 -27.37
N ILE A 157 -19.00 51.31 -26.64
CA ILE A 157 -17.94 50.52 -26.01
C ILE A 157 -18.10 49.05 -26.42
N PRO A 158 -17.04 48.39 -26.96
CA PRO A 158 -17.09 46.97 -27.25
C PRO A 158 -17.23 46.17 -25.95
N VAL A 159 -18.04 45.12 -26.00
CA VAL A 159 -18.12 44.12 -24.93
C VAL A 159 -16.95 43.17 -25.12
N GLU A 160 -16.04 43.11 -24.15
CA GLU A 160 -14.94 42.15 -24.18
C GLU A 160 -15.50 40.72 -24.28
N GLN A 161 -15.07 39.99 -25.31
CA GLN A 161 -15.31 38.56 -25.37
C GLN A 161 -14.31 37.90 -24.42
N THR A 162 -14.79 37.18 -23.41
CA THR A 162 -13.94 36.24 -22.68
C THR A 162 -13.45 35.20 -23.69
N PRO A 163 -12.14 34.93 -23.82
CA PRO A 163 -11.67 33.84 -24.67
C PRO A 163 -12.37 32.56 -24.23
N GLU A 164 -12.84 31.77 -25.19
CA GLU A 164 -13.40 30.45 -24.90
C GLU A 164 -12.36 29.63 -24.12
N PRO A 165 -12.78 28.86 -23.08
CA PRO A 165 -11.86 27.99 -22.37
C PRO A 165 -11.24 27.01 -23.36
N VAL A 166 -9.90 26.88 -23.34
CA VAL A 166 -9.20 25.85 -24.12
C VAL A 166 -9.80 24.50 -23.72
N PRO A 167 -10.28 23.68 -24.66
CA PRO A 167 -10.80 22.36 -24.35
C PRO A 167 -9.76 21.53 -23.60
N ASP A 168 -10.20 20.87 -22.55
CA ASP A 168 -9.34 20.02 -21.75
C ASP A 168 -8.88 18.81 -22.57
N SER A 169 -7.59 18.50 -22.52
CA SER A 169 -6.94 17.45 -23.30
C SER A 169 -6.49 16.33 -22.39
N LYS A 170 -6.64 15.09 -22.85
CA LYS A 170 -6.23 13.91 -22.08
C LYS A 170 -4.73 13.98 -21.72
N PRO A 171 -4.34 13.54 -20.51
CA PRO A 171 -2.94 13.31 -20.19
C PRO A 171 -2.38 12.13 -20.99
N ILE A 172 -1.05 12.07 -21.09
CA ILE A 172 -0.29 11.01 -21.75
C ILE A 172 0.57 10.31 -20.71
N LEU A 173 0.52 8.98 -20.65
CA LEU A 173 1.50 8.18 -19.93
C LEU A 173 2.68 7.90 -20.87
N ASP A 174 3.74 8.70 -20.77
CA ASP A 174 4.90 8.65 -21.65
C ASP A 174 5.70 7.36 -21.48
N SER A 175 5.88 6.91 -20.23
CA SER A 175 6.48 5.60 -19.98
C SER A 175 6.08 5.02 -18.63
N PHE A 176 6.12 3.69 -18.59
CA PHE A 176 6.00 2.88 -17.40
C PHE A 176 7.19 1.93 -17.40
N LEU A 177 8.14 2.19 -16.50
CA LEU A 177 9.41 1.50 -16.38
C LEU A 177 9.42 0.67 -15.10
N ILE A 178 9.80 -0.60 -15.15
CA ILE A 178 10.07 -1.39 -13.95
C ILE A 178 11.58 -1.61 -13.87
N GLU A 179 12.20 -1.26 -12.74
CA GLU A 179 13.66 -1.19 -12.58
C GLU A 179 14.39 -0.42 -13.69
N ASN A 180 13.78 0.68 -14.16
CA ASN A 180 14.26 1.48 -15.30
C ASN A 180 14.28 0.75 -16.66
N LYS A 181 13.55 -0.36 -16.80
CA LYS A 181 13.42 -1.14 -18.04
C LYS A 181 11.97 -1.13 -18.55
N ILE A 182 11.82 -1.31 -19.86
CA ILE A 182 10.53 -1.53 -20.53
C ILE A 182 10.27 -3.01 -20.85
N GLU A 183 11.29 -3.85 -20.70
CA GLU A 183 11.21 -5.28 -20.97
C GLU A 183 10.62 -6.02 -19.77
N ASP A 184 10.28 -7.29 -19.98
CA ASP A 184 9.91 -8.19 -18.92
C ASP A 184 11.02 -8.25 -17.86
N ILE A 185 10.62 -8.20 -16.60
CA ILE A 185 11.53 -8.39 -15.47
C ILE A 185 11.33 -9.78 -14.86
N PHE A 186 12.39 -10.28 -14.23
CA PHE A 186 12.42 -11.54 -13.52
C PHE A 186 12.89 -11.25 -12.10
N ILE A 187 12.08 -11.67 -11.13
CA ILE A 187 12.38 -11.54 -9.70
C ILE A 187 11.98 -12.83 -9.00
N ASP A 188 12.53 -13.01 -7.80
CA ASP A 188 12.11 -14.10 -6.94
C ASP A 188 10.81 -13.71 -6.21
N GLU A 189 10.03 -14.69 -5.78
CA GLU A 189 8.83 -14.40 -4.98
C GLU A 189 9.16 -13.77 -3.61
N ALA A 190 8.14 -13.20 -2.99
CA ALA A 190 8.23 -12.29 -1.84
C ALA A 190 9.09 -11.03 -2.07
N GLU A 191 9.68 -10.83 -3.25
CA GLU A 191 10.39 -9.61 -3.60
C GLU A 191 9.45 -8.50 -4.09
N SER A 192 9.92 -7.27 -3.95
CA SER A 192 9.26 -6.06 -4.45
C SER A 192 10.19 -5.32 -5.39
N VAL A 193 9.64 -4.64 -6.39
CA VAL A 193 10.40 -3.88 -7.39
C VAL A 193 9.95 -2.44 -7.44
N LEU A 194 10.85 -1.55 -7.86
CA LEU A 194 10.50 -0.16 -8.11
C LEU A 194 10.03 0.03 -9.54
N ALA A 195 8.92 0.72 -9.70
CA ALA A 195 8.44 1.17 -10.99
C ALA A 195 8.41 2.70 -11.05
N THR A 196 8.74 3.26 -12.21
CA THR A 196 8.70 4.69 -12.48
C THR A 196 7.68 4.97 -13.58
N LEU A 197 6.71 5.83 -13.27
CA LEU A 197 5.69 6.32 -14.21
C LEU A 197 6.05 7.75 -14.61
N LEU A 198 6.10 7.99 -15.92
CA LEU A 198 6.37 9.28 -16.51
C LEU A 198 5.14 9.69 -17.30
N ALA A 199 4.59 10.87 -17.02
CA ALA A 199 3.40 11.37 -17.70
C ALA A 199 3.51 12.86 -18.03
N THR A 200 2.79 13.25 -19.07
CA THR A 200 2.67 14.62 -19.54
C THR A 200 1.22 15.04 -19.64
N ASP A 201 0.90 16.27 -19.24
CA ASP A 201 -0.44 16.85 -19.33
C ASP A 201 -0.43 18.22 -20.01
N PRO A 202 -1.08 18.39 -21.18
CA PRO A 202 -1.09 19.66 -21.92
C PRO A 202 -1.75 20.83 -21.17
N ASN A 203 -2.63 20.53 -20.22
CA ASN A 203 -3.43 21.52 -19.50
C ASN A 203 -2.81 21.90 -18.14
N GLU A 204 -1.65 21.31 -17.82
CA GLU A 204 -0.97 21.45 -16.53
C GLU A 204 -1.92 21.14 -15.36
N ASP A 205 -2.71 20.09 -15.53
CA ASP A 205 -3.62 19.60 -14.52
C ASP A 205 -2.94 18.68 -13.51
N PHE A 206 -3.66 18.47 -12.41
CA PHE A 206 -3.29 17.49 -11.39
C PHE A 206 -3.55 16.08 -11.90
N LEU A 207 -2.57 15.20 -11.75
CA LEU A 207 -2.58 13.84 -12.27
C LEU A 207 -2.68 12.80 -11.16
N ASN A 208 -3.53 11.81 -11.42
CA ASN A 208 -3.73 10.61 -10.64
C ASN A 208 -3.16 9.42 -11.41
N PHE A 209 -2.15 8.76 -10.84
CA PHE A 209 -1.54 7.56 -11.41
C PHE A 209 -2.19 6.32 -10.80
N SER A 210 -2.58 5.38 -11.63
CA SER A 210 -3.08 4.09 -11.19
C SER A 210 -2.35 2.92 -11.82
N ILE A 211 -2.25 1.83 -11.06
CA ILE A 211 -1.74 0.52 -11.51
C ILE A 211 -2.79 -0.51 -11.14
N ASN A 212 -3.20 -1.35 -12.11
CA ASN A 212 -4.27 -2.34 -11.97
C ASN A 212 -5.60 -1.76 -11.44
N GLY A 213 -5.84 -0.47 -11.69
CA GLY A 213 -7.04 0.24 -11.26
C GLY A 213 -6.94 0.91 -9.88
N GLU A 214 -5.88 0.66 -9.11
CA GLU A 214 -5.68 1.31 -7.81
C GLU A 214 -4.83 2.59 -7.95
N ASN A 215 -5.20 3.66 -7.24
CA ASN A 215 -4.40 4.87 -7.21
C ASN A 215 -3.11 4.65 -6.41
N VAL A 216 -1.96 4.78 -7.07
CA VAL A 216 -0.64 4.55 -6.45
C VAL A 216 0.10 5.85 -6.16
N ALA A 217 -0.20 6.92 -6.90
CA ALA A 217 0.43 8.21 -6.70
C ALA A 217 -0.44 9.35 -7.24
N ASN A 218 -0.23 10.55 -6.72
CA ASN A 218 -0.82 11.76 -7.25
C ASN A 218 0.26 12.84 -7.37
N ALA A 219 0.20 13.67 -8.40
CA ALA A 219 1.15 14.75 -8.58
C ALA A 219 0.58 15.87 -9.46
N SER A 220 0.92 17.10 -9.11
CA SER A 220 0.68 18.28 -9.95
C SER A 220 1.83 18.47 -10.92
N THR A 221 1.50 18.82 -12.15
CA THR A 221 2.42 19.57 -13.02
C THR A 221 2.73 20.92 -12.37
N SER A 222 3.95 21.43 -12.57
CA SER A 222 4.36 22.74 -12.05
C SER A 222 4.31 23.76 -13.18
N GLU A 223 3.92 25.01 -12.91
CA GLU A 223 3.78 26.07 -13.92
C GLU A 223 4.96 26.10 -14.90
N GLY A 224 4.68 25.81 -16.18
CA GLY A 224 5.68 25.73 -17.26
C GLY A 224 6.40 24.38 -17.41
N LYS A 225 5.94 23.34 -16.71
CA LYS A 225 6.34 21.94 -16.88
C LYS A 225 5.10 21.06 -16.92
N ASN A 226 4.74 20.65 -18.13
CA ASN A 226 3.70 19.67 -18.39
C ASN A 226 4.07 18.24 -18.00
N PHE A 227 5.27 17.98 -17.44
CA PHE A 227 5.80 16.63 -17.20
C PHE A 227 5.90 16.29 -15.70
N VAL A 228 5.59 15.06 -15.34
CA VAL A 228 5.64 14.50 -13.99
C VAL A 228 6.29 13.10 -14.01
N SER A 229 7.08 12.80 -12.98
CA SER A 229 7.68 11.46 -12.76
C SER A 229 7.35 10.99 -11.35
N GLN A 230 6.84 9.77 -11.20
CA GLN A 230 6.53 9.15 -9.91
C GLN A 230 7.15 7.76 -9.81
N THR A 231 7.75 7.46 -8.67
CA THR A 231 8.27 6.13 -8.35
C THR A 231 7.37 5.46 -7.33
N VAL A 232 6.98 4.23 -7.60
CA VAL A 232 6.11 3.39 -6.75
C VAL A 232 6.73 2.02 -6.58
N THR A 233 6.39 1.33 -5.51
CA THR A 233 6.77 -0.07 -5.29
C THR A 233 5.67 -0.98 -5.81
N LEU A 234 6.05 -2.00 -6.58
CA LEU A 234 5.18 -3.10 -6.98
C LEU A 234 5.51 -4.34 -6.15
N GLY A 235 4.49 -5.15 -5.88
CA GLY A 235 4.59 -6.27 -4.95
C GLY A 235 4.52 -5.86 -3.47
N PRO A 236 4.99 -6.72 -2.55
CA PRO A 236 5.63 -8.00 -2.82
C PRO A 236 4.69 -8.99 -3.50
N TYR A 237 5.24 -9.81 -4.41
CA TYR A 237 4.48 -10.86 -5.07
C TYR A 237 4.51 -12.10 -4.19
N SER A 238 3.33 -12.60 -3.81
CA SER A 238 3.25 -13.65 -2.80
C SER A 238 3.61 -15.04 -3.30
N ASP A 239 3.62 -15.22 -4.63
CA ASP A 239 3.68 -16.54 -5.28
C ASP A 239 4.33 -16.40 -6.65
N ASP A 240 4.86 -17.48 -7.20
CA ASP A 240 5.43 -17.49 -8.53
C ASP A 240 4.38 -17.23 -9.65
N GLY A 241 4.87 -16.94 -10.85
CA GLY A 241 4.03 -16.79 -12.04
C GLY A 241 4.16 -15.45 -12.75
N ILE A 242 3.19 -15.15 -13.63
CA ILE A 242 3.26 -14.03 -14.55
C ILE A 242 2.24 -12.97 -14.15
N TYR A 243 2.74 -11.84 -13.66
CA TYR A 243 1.94 -10.70 -13.21
C TYR A 243 1.94 -9.60 -14.27
N GLN A 244 0.74 -9.13 -14.63
CA GLN A 244 0.59 -8.00 -15.54
C GLN A 244 0.24 -6.75 -14.76
N GLU A 245 1.09 -5.74 -14.90
CA GLU A 245 0.94 -4.44 -14.28
C GLU A 245 0.42 -3.45 -15.32
N ILE A 246 -0.77 -2.90 -15.10
CA ILE A 246 -1.47 -2.05 -16.07
C ILE A 246 -1.51 -0.63 -15.52
N ALA A 247 -0.64 0.23 -16.04
CA ALA A 247 -0.54 1.62 -15.63
C ALA A 247 -1.46 2.53 -16.45
N LYS A 248 -2.01 3.57 -15.80
CA LYS A 248 -2.87 4.59 -16.40
C LYS A 248 -2.70 5.92 -15.66
N VAL A 249 -2.83 7.04 -16.36
CA VAL A 249 -2.92 8.37 -15.74
C VAL A 249 -4.25 9.04 -16.06
N THR A 250 -4.85 9.70 -15.07
CA THR A 250 -6.13 10.42 -15.17
C THR A 250 -5.96 11.83 -14.59
N ASP A 251 -6.49 12.84 -15.26
CA ASP A 251 -6.47 14.21 -14.77
C ASP A 251 -7.63 14.50 -13.78
N LYS A 252 -7.72 15.76 -13.34
CA LYS A 252 -8.75 16.21 -12.39
C LYS A 252 -10.15 16.24 -12.99
N THR A 253 -10.29 16.30 -14.32
CA THR A 253 -11.59 16.35 -14.99
C THR A 253 -12.11 14.95 -15.31
N GLY A 254 -11.24 13.94 -15.18
CA GLY A 254 -11.55 12.53 -15.35
C GLY A 254 -11.19 12.00 -16.73
N LEU A 255 -10.52 12.79 -17.57
CA LEU A 255 -9.95 12.30 -18.82
C LEU A 255 -8.69 11.49 -18.50
N SER A 256 -8.44 10.47 -19.32
CA SER A 256 -7.35 9.53 -19.06
C SER A 256 -6.52 9.21 -20.29
N SER A 257 -5.27 8.83 -20.05
CA SER A 257 -4.39 8.22 -21.04
C SER A 257 -4.87 6.84 -21.47
N GLU A 258 -4.28 6.35 -22.58
CA GLU A 258 -4.24 4.91 -22.85
C GLU A 258 -3.46 4.18 -21.74
N THR A 259 -3.73 2.88 -21.59
CA THR A 259 -3.04 2.03 -20.61
C THR A 259 -1.73 1.49 -21.15
N VAL A 260 -0.73 1.34 -20.30
CA VAL A 260 0.54 0.65 -20.62
C VAL A 260 0.68 -0.56 -19.72
N THR A 261 0.87 -1.73 -20.32
CA THR A 261 1.07 -2.99 -19.58
C THR A 261 2.55 -3.35 -19.51
N ARG A 262 3.01 -3.81 -18.34
CA ARG A 262 4.31 -4.43 -18.13
C ARG A 262 4.13 -5.79 -17.48
N THR A 263 5.05 -6.70 -17.77
CA THR A 263 5.02 -8.06 -17.23
C THR A 263 6.13 -8.23 -16.20
N VAL A 264 5.78 -8.80 -15.05
CA VAL A 264 6.69 -9.25 -14.01
C VAL A 264 6.60 -10.76 -13.93
N ASN A 265 7.70 -11.45 -14.26
CA ASN A 265 7.81 -12.90 -14.12
C ASN A 265 8.42 -13.18 -12.75
N VAL A 266 7.62 -13.71 -11.84
CA VAL A 266 8.03 -14.08 -10.49
C VAL A 266 8.43 -15.55 -10.51
N GLN A 267 9.60 -15.86 -9.97
CA GLN A 267 10.19 -17.18 -9.96
C GLN A 267 9.99 -17.83 -8.58
N ASN A 268 9.62 -19.12 -8.59
CA ASN A 268 9.53 -19.95 -7.38
C ASN A 268 10.91 -20.05 -6.70
N VAL A 269 10.92 -19.89 -5.38
CA VAL A 269 12.07 -20.04 -4.49
C VAL A 269 11.89 -21.25 -3.59
N ALA A 270 12.78 -22.22 -3.72
CA ALA A 270 12.74 -23.42 -2.90
C ALA A 270 12.71 -23.19 -1.36
N PRO A 271 12.06 -24.08 -0.59
CA PRO A 271 11.88 -23.91 0.84
C PRO A 271 13.19 -24.00 1.61
N THR A 272 13.24 -23.31 2.75
CA THR A 272 14.31 -23.45 3.74
C THR A 272 13.90 -24.45 4.82
N LEU A 273 14.60 -25.59 4.89
CA LEU A 273 14.36 -26.67 5.85
C LEU A 273 15.25 -26.56 7.10
N ASP A 274 14.67 -26.93 8.25
CA ASP A 274 15.36 -27.37 9.46
C ASP A 274 14.92 -28.81 9.81
N PHE A 275 15.87 -29.62 10.27
CA PHE A 275 15.66 -31.04 10.59
C PHE A 275 16.40 -31.40 11.87
N ASN A 276 15.68 -31.87 12.88
CA ASN A 276 16.22 -32.31 14.16
C ASN A 276 15.55 -33.60 14.65
N PHE A 277 16.09 -34.15 15.73
CA PHE A 277 15.43 -35.23 16.49
C PHE A 277 14.92 -34.68 17.82
N SER A 278 13.85 -35.27 18.35
CA SER A 278 13.39 -35.01 19.72
C SER A 278 14.52 -35.23 20.75
N ASN A 279 15.38 -36.23 20.50
CA ASN A 279 16.65 -36.43 21.16
C ASN A 279 17.63 -37.06 20.17
N ALA A 280 18.83 -36.49 20.03
CA ALA A 280 19.87 -36.99 19.13
C ALA A 280 20.73 -38.12 19.75
N VAL A 281 20.61 -38.35 21.06
CA VAL A 281 21.31 -39.41 21.78
C VAL A 281 20.34 -40.10 22.73
N ILE A 282 19.98 -41.34 22.43
CA ILE A 282 19.09 -42.18 23.23
C ILE A 282 19.82 -43.44 23.70
N ASN A 283 19.24 -44.18 24.62
CA ASN A 283 19.67 -45.54 24.91
C ASN A 283 18.85 -46.53 24.06
N GLU A 284 19.34 -47.75 23.89
CA GLU A 284 18.53 -48.80 23.29
C GLU A 284 17.27 -49.10 24.13
N GLY A 285 16.30 -49.73 23.51
CA GLY A 285 14.94 -49.86 24.04
C GLY A 285 14.15 -48.55 24.03
N GLU A 286 14.77 -47.39 23.75
CA GLU A 286 14.10 -46.11 23.61
C GLU A 286 13.69 -45.80 22.15
N SER A 287 12.90 -44.75 21.98
CA SER A 287 12.45 -44.26 20.67
C SER A 287 12.80 -42.79 20.48
N ALA A 288 12.91 -42.37 19.22
CA ALA A 288 13.12 -40.99 18.83
C ALA A 288 12.10 -40.54 17.78
N ILE A 289 11.88 -39.23 17.70
CA ILE A 289 11.02 -38.60 16.69
C ILE A 289 11.89 -37.73 15.80
N ALA A 290 11.79 -37.89 14.49
CA ALA A 290 12.28 -36.92 13.52
C ALA A 290 11.31 -35.73 13.45
N GLU A 291 11.82 -34.52 13.61
CA GLU A 291 11.07 -33.27 13.60
C GLU A 291 11.61 -32.38 12.47
N LEU A 292 10.80 -32.16 11.45
CA LEU A 292 11.13 -31.32 10.31
C LEU A 292 10.26 -30.06 10.37
N SER A 293 10.87 -28.92 10.07
CA SER A 293 10.18 -27.65 9.90
C SER A 293 10.73 -26.89 8.72
N ALA A 294 9.89 -26.22 7.94
CA ALA A 294 10.35 -25.41 6.83
C ALA A 294 9.57 -24.11 6.71
N THR A 295 10.20 -23.12 6.10
CA THR A 295 9.59 -21.87 5.66
C THR A 295 9.85 -21.70 4.18
N ASP A 296 8.84 -21.20 3.49
CA ASP A 296 8.94 -20.75 2.11
C ASP A 296 8.68 -19.24 2.02
N PRO A 297 9.49 -18.46 1.26
CA PRO A 297 9.14 -17.11 0.86
C PRO A 297 7.79 -17.03 0.10
N GLY A 298 7.51 -18.01 -0.76
CA GLY A 298 6.29 -18.13 -1.55
C GLY A 298 5.07 -18.61 -0.78
N ALA A 299 3.93 -18.61 -1.48
CA ALA A 299 2.64 -18.97 -0.94
C ALA A 299 2.38 -20.48 -1.07
N ASP A 300 3.36 -21.29 -0.65
CA ASP A 300 3.39 -22.72 -0.97
C ASP A 300 2.95 -23.66 0.14
N SER A 301 2.31 -24.76 -0.22
CA SER A 301 2.24 -25.92 0.66
C SER A 301 3.57 -26.68 0.66
N ILE A 302 3.97 -27.24 1.81
CA ILE A 302 5.27 -27.93 1.92
C ILE A 302 5.09 -29.42 2.21
N SER A 303 5.69 -30.25 1.36
CA SER A 303 5.84 -31.70 1.56
C SER A 303 7.21 -32.03 2.17
N PHE A 304 7.20 -32.87 3.20
CA PHE A 304 8.40 -33.25 3.95
C PHE A 304 8.78 -34.70 3.72
N PHE A 305 10.07 -34.93 3.53
CA PHE A 305 10.63 -36.26 3.26
C PHE A 305 11.72 -36.60 4.27
N LEU A 306 11.72 -37.85 4.72
CA LEU A 306 12.75 -38.45 5.56
C LEU A 306 13.31 -39.68 4.84
N ASN A 307 14.61 -39.71 4.55
CA ASN A 307 15.24 -40.76 3.74
C ASN A 307 14.51 -40.99 2.40
N ASP A 308 14.10 -39.89 1.75
CA ASP A 308 13.28 -39.85 0.53
C ASP A 308 11.87 -40.46 0.64
N GLU A 309 11.42 -40.88 1.83
CA GLU A 309 10.01 -41.25 2.09
C GLU A 309 9.21 -40.00 2.48
N LEU A 310 8.08 -39.76 1.82
CA LEU A 310 7.13 -38.71 2.20
C LEU A 310 6.55 -39.01 3.60
N ILE A 311 6.80 -38.12 4.56
CA ILE A 311 6.28 -38.26 5.93
C ILE A 311 5.05 -37.38 6.21
N GLY A 312 4.79 -36.39 5.38
CA GLY A 312 3.59 -35.57 5.46
C GLY A 312 3.68 -34.29 4.61
N THR A 313 2.51 -33.71 4.34
CA THR A 313 2.37 -32.43 3.66
C THR A 313 1.58 -31.48 4.55
N ASP A 314 2.11 -30.28 4.76
CA ASP A 314 1.44 -29.19 5.46
C ASP A 314 0.90 -28.21 4.42
N THR A 315 -0.43 -28.18 4.28
CA THR A 315 -1.11 -27.42 3.21
C THR A 315 -1.22 -25.92 3.49
N ARG A 316 -0.56 -25.41 4.54
CA ARG A 316 -0.52 -23.98 4.81
C ARG A 316 0.51 -23.32 3.90
N THR A 317 0.10 -22.20 3.32
CA THR A 317 0.87 -21.41 2.35
C THR A 317 1.77 -20.34 2.98
N SER A 318 1.92 -20.32 4.30
CA SER A 318 2.76 -19.31 4.96
C SER A 318 3.20 -19.72 6.36
N GLY A 319 4.26 -19.05 6.85
CA GLY A 319 4.87 -19.29 8.16
C GLY A 319 5.65 -20.61 8.22
N ASN A 320 5.92 -21.11 9.45
CA ASN A 320 6.54 -22.43 9.59
C ASN A 320 5.52 -23.55 9.34
N ARG A 321 5.88 -24.44 8.43
CA ARG A 321 5.25 -25.73 8.15
C ARG A 321 6.01 -26.83 8.90
N PHE A 322 5.33 -27.91 9.32
CA PHE A 322 5.96 -28.95 10.14
C PHE A 322 5.53 -30.37 9.76
N ALA A 323 6.44 -31.32 9.93
CA ALA A 323 6.13 -32.75 9.93
C ALA A 323 6.92 -33.50 11.01
N LYS A 324 6.34 -34.57 11.55
CA LYS A 324 6.99 -35.43 12.53
C LYS A 324 6.82 -36.90 12.17
N LYS A 325 7.88 -37.69 12.35
CA LYS A 325 7.85 -39.14 12.16
C LYS A 325 8.46 -39.83 13.38
N ASN A 326 7.70 -40.71 14.01
CA ASN A 326 8.26 -41.61 15.02
C ASN A 326 9.16 -42.64 14.32
N LEU A 327 10.41 -42.76 14.77
CA LEU A 327 11.41 -43.65 14.19
C LEU A 327 11.32 -45.09 14.72
N GLY A 328 10.47 -45.32 15.72
CA GLY A 328 10.33 -46.61 16.39
C GLY A 328 11.30 -46.76 17.55
N VAL A 329 11.27 -47.95 18.16
CA VAL A 329 12.18 -48.35 19.23
C VAL A 329 13.44 -48.93 18.60
N PHE A 330 14.60 -48.53 19.11
CA PHE A 330 15.89 -49.05 18.67
C PHE A 330 16.27 -50.23 19.55
N ALA A 331 16.49 -51.38 18.92
CA ALA A 331 16.63 -52.67 19.60
C ALA A 331 18.03 -52.95 20.14
N ASP A 332 19.01 -52.13 19.75
CA ASP A 332 20.45 -52.38 19.85
C ASP A 332 21.16 -51.03 19.69
N GLU A 333 22.39 -50.88 20.18
CA GLU A 333 23.15 -49.66 20.05
C GLU A 333 23.63 -49.38 18.62
N GLY A 334 24.04 -48.13 18.38
CA GLY A 334 24.62 -47.78 17.09
C GLY A 334 24.45 -46.33 16.69
N THR A 335 24.83 -46.04 15.46
CA THR A 335 24.68 -44.70 14.86
C THR A 335 23.84 -44.80 13.59
N PHE A 336 22.68 -44.14 13.59
CA PHE A 336 21.73 -44.15 12.50
C PHE A 336 21.73 -42.80 11.79
N THR A 337 21.92 -42.80 10.48
CA THR A 337 21.94 -41.57 9.68
C THR A 337 20.60 -41.38 8.98
N TYR A 338 20.07 -40.16 9.03
CA TYR A 338 18.84 -39.77 8.37
C TYR A 338 19.06 -38.52 7.50
N THR A 339 18.37 -38.47 6.37
CA THR A 339 18.29 -37.29 5.52
C THR A 339 16.90 -36.66 5.59
N GLY A 340 16.83 -35.34 5.64
CA GLY A 340 15.60 -34.55 5.58
C GLY A 340 15.59 -33.68 4.32
N LYS A 341 14.43 -33.58 3.67
CA LYS A 341 14.19 -32.74 2.48
C LYS A 341 12.77 -32.16 2.53
N ALA A 342 12.58 -30.97 1.99
CA ALA A 342 11.27 -30.33 1.82
C ALA A 342 11.09 -29.92 0.35
N GLU A 343 9.85 -29.95 -0.12
CA GLU A 343 9.46 -29.58 -1.49
C GLU A 343 8.18 -28.72 -1.40
N ASP A 344 8.19 -27.57 -2.07
CA ASP A 344 6.99 -26.72 -2.25
C ASP A 344 6.06 -27.30 -3.34
N ASP A 345 4.85 -26.76 -3.52
CA ASP A 345 3.90 -27.23 -4.52
C ASP A 345 4.19 -26.76 -5.95
N ASP A 346 5.12 -25.82 -6.12
CA ASP A 346 5.61 -25.33 -7.41
C ASP A 346 6.96 -25.96 -7.84
N GLY A 347 7.39 -27.00 -7.13
CA GLY A 347 8.49 -27.90 -7.49
C GLY A 347 9.90 -27.48 -7.04
N GLY A 348 10.02 -26.44 -6.23
CA GLY A 348 11.26 -26.07 -5.55
C GLY A 348 11.58 -27.03 -4.41
N ILE A 349 12.87 -27.31 -4.23
CA ILE A 349 13.36 -28.36 -3.34
C ILE A 349 14.44 -27.79 -2.43
N SER A 350 14.26 -27.97 -1.12
CA SER A 350 15.23 -27.51 -0.12
C SER A 350 16.57 -28.23 -0.21
N ASN A 351 17.60 -27.63 0.38
CA ASN A 351 18.85 -28.34 0.64
C ASN A 351 18.58 -29.59 1.52
N VAL A 352 19.16 -30.72 1.12
CA VAL A 352 19.08 -31.95 1.91
C VAL A 352 19.93 -31.82 3.17
N LEU A 353 19.31 -31.96 4.34
CA LEU A 353 20.01 -31.99 5.63
C LEU A 353 20.27 -33.43 6.06
N THR A 354 21.48 -33.71 6.53
CA THR A 354 21.84 -35.03 7.09
C THR A 354 22.10 -34.92 8.58
N LYS A 355 21.50 -35.80 9.39
CA LYS A 355 21.65 -35.86 10.85
C LYS A 355 21.88 -37.30 11.30
N THR A 356 22.61 -37.46 12.41
CA THR A 356 22.91 -38.76 13.01
C THR A 356 22.24 -38.88 14.38
N LEU A 357 21.52 -39.98 14.60
CA LEU A 357 21.00 -40.40 15.89
C LEU A 357 21.97 -41.43 16.48
N THR A 358 22.42 -41.21 17.71
CA THR A 358 23.26 -42.17 18.46
C THR A 358 22.40 -42.92 19.46
N VAL A 359 22.43 -44.24 19.40
CA VAL A 359 21.83 -45.16 20.37
C VAL A 359 22.97 -45.75 21.20
N LYS A 360 22.86 -45.71 22.52
CA LYS A 360 23.85 -46.24 23.45
C LYS A 360 23.38 -47.58 24.03
N ASN A 361 24.32 -48.48 24.21
CA ASN A 361 24.16 -49.70 24.99
C ASN A 361 23.83 -49.35 26.46
N LEU A 362 22.98 -50.14 27.11
CA LEU A 362 22.64 -50.09 28.52
C LEU A 362 22.98 -51.41 29.20
N ASP A 363 23.56 -51.34 30.41
CA ASP A 363 23.86 -52.55 31.17
C ASP A 363 22.61 -53.44 31.42
N PRO A 364 22.77 -54.78 31.45
CA PRO A 364 21.69 -55.70 31.78
C PRO A 364 21.20 -55.50 33.21
N THR A 365 20.00 -56.01 33.51
CA THR A 365 19.43 -56.01 34.86
C THR A 365 19.15 -57.43 35.33
N ILE A 366 19.80 -57.86 36.42
CA ILE A 366 19.49 -59.13 37.10
C ILE A 366 18.14 -58.97 37.82
N THR A 367 17.16 -59.79 37.44
CA THR A 367 15.77 -59.75 37.93
C THR A 367 15.47 -60.76 39.02
N SER A 368 16.24 -61.85 39.10
CA SER A 368 16.15 -62.86 40.15
C SER A 368 17.50 -63.52 40.37
N LEU A 369 17.77 -63.88 41.62
CA LEU A 369 18.93 -64.67 42.03
C LEU A 369 18.48 -65.64 43.13
N THR A 370 19.14 -66.79 43.20
CA THR A 370 18.98 -67.72 44.33
C THR A 370 19.26 -66.99 45.65
N GLU A 371 18.43 -67.22 46.67
CA GLU A 371 18.60 -66.61 48.00
C GLU A 371 19.69 -67.30 48.83
N ASP A 372 20.19 -66.62 49.85
CA ASP A 372 21.18 -67.16 50.79
C ASP A 372 20.70 -68.47 51.42
N PHE A 373 21.61 -69.44 51.56
CA PHE A 373 21.24 -70.77 52.04
C PHE A 373 22.35 -71.44 52.87
N THR A 374 21.96 -72.49 53.61
CA THR A 374 22.90 -73.37 54.30
C THR A 374 22.81 -74.77 53.70
N ILE A 375 23.95 -75.35 53.33
CA ILE A 375 24.04 -76.67 52.71
C ILE A 375 25.09 -77.52 53.42
N ARG A 376 24.98 -78.84 53.30
CA ARG A 376 26.03 -79.74 53.76
C ARG A 376 27.13 -79.88 52.72
N THR A 377 28.37 -80.00 53.17
CA THR A 377 29.51 -80.30 52.30
C THR A 377 29.26 -81.58 51.50
N ASN A 378 29.64 -81.61 50.22
CA ASN A 378 29.42 -82.72 49.29
C ASN A 378 27.94 -83.01 48.96
N THR A 379 27.00 -82.19 49.43
CA THR A 379 25.60 -82.22 48.96
C THR A 379 25.43 -81.23 47.81
N LYS A 380 24.83 -81.69 46.70
CA LYS A 380 24.48 -80.83 45.57
C LYS A 380 23.31 -79.90 45.90
N PHE A 381 23.39 -78.66 45.44
CA PHE A 381 22.29 -77.70 45.44
C PHE A 381 22.11 -77.09 44.05
N ASN A 382 20.90 -76.62 43.76
CA ASN A 382 20.59 -75.88 42.54
C ASN A 382 20.79 -74.38 42.77
N PHE A 383 21.36 -73.71 41.79
CA PHE A 383 21.40 -72.26 41.71
C PHE A 383 20.83 -71.81 40.37
N ALA A 384 20.21 -70.64 40.37
CA ALA A 384 19.61 -70.01 39.21
C ALA A 384 19.58 -68.50 39.35
N ALA A 385 19.57 -67.82 38.20
CA ALA A 385 19.35 -66.40 38.05
C ALA A 385 18.51 -66.12 36.79
N THR A 386 17.86 -64.97 36.77
CA THR A 386 17.26 -64.40 35.55
C THR A 386 17.72 -62.96 35.40
N ALA A 387 17.84 -62.51 34.15
CA ALA A 387 18.17 -61.13 33.83
C ALA A 387 17.39 -60.68 32.58
N THR A 388 17.30 -59.38 32.39
CA THR A 388 16.67 -58.73 31.24
C THR A 388 17.54 -57.59 30.76
N ASP A 389 17.51 -57.33 29.46
CA ASP A 389 18.17 -56.20 28.82
C ASP A 389 17.15 -55.41 27.98
N PRO A 390 17.18 -54.06 27.96
CA PRO A 390 16.48 -53.26 26.97
C PRO A 390 16.92 -53.53 25.52
N GLY A 391 18.19 -53.91 25.30
CA GLY A 391 18.72 -54.42 24.03
C GLY A 391 18.12 -55.78 23.72
N ILE A 392 17.01 -55.82 22.97
CA ILE A 392 16.27 -57.08 22.75
C ILE A 392 17.03 -58.06 21.85
N ASN A 393 18.07 -57.59 21.16
CA ASN A 393 18.95 -58.43 20.36
C ASN A 393 20.12 -59.00 21.16
N ASP A 394 20.33 -58.54 22.39
CA ASP A 394 21.47 -58.89 23.21
C ASP A 394 21.35 -60.30 23.73
N ILE A 395 22.48 -61.02 23.71
CA ILE A 395 22.53 -62.40 24.18
C ILE A 395 23.18 -62.40 25.56
N LEU A 396 22.32 -62.46 26.58
CA LEU A 396 22.78 -62.46 27.97
C LEU A 396 23.58 -63.71 28.32
N THR A 397 24.82 -63.50 28.75
CA THR A 397 25.74 -64.54 29.23
C THR A 397 25.89 -64.46 30.74
N PHE A 398 25.68 -65.58 31.43
CA PHE A 398 25.72 -65.69 32.89
C PHE A 398 26.97 -66.47 33.31
N ASP A 399 27.97 -65.78 33.86
CA ASP A 399 29.19 -66.41 34.35
C ASP A 399 29.24 -66.32 35.87
N TRP A 400 29.54 -67.45 36.51
CA TRP A 400 29.53 -67.60 37.97
C TRP A 400 30.95 -67.80 38.51
N ASP A 401 31.19 -67.14 39.64
CA ASP A 401 32.26 -67.40 40.60
C ASP A 401 31.60 -68.13 41.78
N LEU A 402 31.77 -69.45 41.85
CA LEU A 402 31.11 -70.32 42.81
C LEU A 402 32.00 -70.63 44.02
N ASP A 403 33.31 -70.53 43.88
CA ASP A 403 34.28 -70.77 44.96
C ASP A 403 34.73 -69.49 45.71
N GLY A 404 34.43 -68.31 45.17
CA GLY A 404 34.66 -67.01 45.78
C GLY A 404 36.06 -66.45 45.55
N ASP A 405 36.80 -66.92 44.54
CA ASP A 405 38.14 -66.45 44.22
C ASP A 405 38.18 -65.15 43.39
N GLY A 406 37.01 -64.69 42.93
CA GLY A 406 36.84 -63.47 42.14
C GLY A 406 36.97 -63.69 40.62
N LEU A 407 37.09 -64.93 40.16
CA LEU A 407 37.09 -65.31 38.75
C LEU A 407 35.74 -65.92 38.37
N PHE A 408 35.14 -65.41 37.30
CA PHE A 408 33.84 -65.88 36.80
C PHE A 408 34.04 -67.01 35.78
N ASP A 409 34.68 -68.11 36.18
CA ASP A 409 35.02 -69.23 35.30
C ASP A 409 34.57 -70.61 35.80
N ASP A 410 33.82 -70.65 36.92
CA ASP A 410 33.34 -71.91 37.50
C ASP A 410 32.14 -72.50 36.76
N PHE A 411 31.24 -71.64 36.26
CA PHE A 411 30.06 -72.08 35.54
C PHE A 411 29.51 -71.01 34.60
N THR A 412 29.11 -71.40 33.39
CA THR A 412 28.37 -70.54 32.45
C THR A 412 26.97 -71.09 32.21
N GLY A 413 25.96 -70.26 32.47
CA GLY A 413 24.55 -70.58 32.25
C GLY A 413 23.64 -69.95 33.32
N SER A 414 22.36 -69.79 33.00
CA SER A 414 21.39 -69.15 33.90
C SER A 414 21.02 -70.01 35.11
N SER A 415 21.34 -71.30 35.12
CA SER A 415 21.14 -72.20 36.26
C SER A 415 22.02 -73.45 36.17
N GLY A 416 22.38 -74.01 37.33
CA GLY A 416 23.22 -75.21 37.43
C GLY A 416 23.13 -75.91 38.78
N GLU A 417 23.98 -76.91 38.97
CA GLU A 417 24.19 -77.63 40.24
C GLU A 417 25.64 -77.44 40.73
N TRP A 418 25.83 -77.24 42.03
CA TRP A 418 27.16 -77.17 42.65
C TRP A 418 27.19 -77.84 44.02
N SER A 419 28.39 -78.07 44.57
CA SER A 419 28.60 -78.57 45.92
C SER A 419 29.95 -78.09 46.48
N PHE A 420 30.00 -77.77 47.77
CA PHE A 420 31.25 -77.40 48.46
C PHE A 420 31.91 -78.63 49.11
N SER A 421 33.21 -78.84 48.89
CA SER A 421 33.96 -79.92 49.54
C SER A 421 34.25 -79.62 51.01
N ASP A 422 34.46 -78.35 51.33
CA ASP A 422 34.92 -77.88 52.64
C ASP A 422 33.86 -77.02 53.35
N PRO A 423 33.79 -77.06 54.68
CA PRO A 423 32.89 -76.20 55.43
C PRO A 423 33.41 -74.76 55.41
N GLY A 424 32.51 -73.80 55.21
CA GLY A 424 32.90 -72.41 55.02
C GLY A 424 31.72 -71.50 54.73
N LEU A 425 32.02 -70.21 54.59
CA LEU A 425 31.11 -69.20 54.08
C LEU A 425 31.63 -68.81 52.69
N TYR A 426 30.83 -69.07 51.66
CA TYR A 426 31.17 -68.81 50.27
C TYR A 426 30.29 -67.69 49.74
N ALA A 427 30.91 -66.69 49.10
CA ALA A 427 30.20 -65.68 48.34
C ALA A 427 30.17 -66.15 46.89
N MET A 428 29.02 -66.65 46.44
CA MET A 428 28.84 -67.01 45.03
C MET A 428 28.48 -65.73 44.27
N ASN A 429 29.34 -65.30 43.36
CA ASN A 429 29.14 -64.09 42.56
C ASN A 429 28.67 -64.45 41.16
N LEU A 430 27.75 -63.65 40.63
CA LEU A 430 27.25 -63.74 39.26
C LEU A 430 27.65 -62.48 38.52
N ARG A 431 28.19 -62.65 37.32
CA ARG A 431 28.31 -61.60 36.29
C ARG A 431 27.39 -61.94 35.13
N VAL A 432 26.50 -61.02 34.78
CA VAL A 432 25.73 -61.08 33.54
C VAL A 432 26.30 -60.06 32.56
N SER A 433 26.60 -60.47 31.34
CA SER A 433 27.06 -59.62 30.24
C SER A 433 26.03 -59.62 29.12
N ASP A 434 25.84 -58.47 28.47
CA ASP A 434 24.98 -58.30 27.29
C ASP A 434 25.62 -58.77 25.97
N GLY A 435 26.94 -58.69 25.88
CA GLY A 435 27.72 -58.95 24.66
C GLY A 435 28.37 -57.71 24.07
N ASP A 436 27.86 -56.52 24.44
CA ASP A 436 28.20 -55.21 23.86
C ASP A 436 28.87 -54.28 24.90
N GLY A 437 29.37 -54.88 25.98
CA GLY A 437 30.28 -54.28 26.95
C GLY A 437 29.62 -53.82 28.24
N GLY A 438 28.31 -54.02 28.39
CA GLY A 438 27.59 -53.79 29.62
C GLY A 438 27.58 -55.02 30.52
N PHE A 439 27.53 -54.77 31.82
CA PHE A 439 27.61 -55.81 32.84
C PHE A 439 26.73 -55.54 34.06
N ALA A 440 26.13 -56.60 34.59
CA ALA A 440 25.48 -56.63 35.88
C ALA A 440 26.15 -57.63 36.81
N PHE A 441 26.21 -57.31 38.10
CA PHE A 441 26.79 -58.16 39.13
C PHE A 441 25.82 -58.38 40.28
N ALA A 442 25.80 -59.60 40.81
CA ALA A 442 25.07 -59.93 42.04
C ALA A 442 25.83 -60.98 42.85
N SER A 443 25.49 -61.15 44.13
CA SER A 443 26.16 -62.08 45.02
C SER A 443 25.14 -62.75 45.95
N VAL A 444 25.36 -64.03 46.25
CA VAL A 444 24.58 -64.83 47.20
C VAL A 444 25.52 -65.52 48.18
N GLU A 445 25.14 -65.58 49.46
CA GLU A 445 25.91 -66.23 50.50
C GLU A 445 25.48 -67.70 50.68
N ALA A 446 26.43 -68.62 50.51
CA ALA A 446 26.26 -70.03 50.78
C ALA A 446 27.08 -70.47 52.00
N LYS A 447 26.39 -70.94 53.04
CA LYS A 447 27.03 -71.48 54.24
C LYS A 447 27.14 -73.00 54.15
N ALA A 448 28.33 -73.51 53.85
CA ALA A 448 28.61 -74.94 53.84
C ALA A 448 28.94 -75.44 55.26
N VAL A 449 28.19 -76.43 55.75
CA VAL A 449 28.41 -77.07 57.05
C VAL A 449 28.80 -78.55 56.90
N PRO A 450 29.56 -79.16 57.83
CA PRO A 450 29.98 -80.55 57.69
C PRO A 450 28.82 -81.55 57.64
N GLU A 451 29.03 -82.68 56.93
CA GLU A 451 28.12 -83.83 56.97
C GLU A 451 27.98 -84.41 58.40
N PRO A 452 26.77 -84.85 58.84
CA PRO A 452 26.58 -85.49 60.13
C PRO A 452 27.43 -86.76 60.24
N GLY A 453 28.42 -86.75 61.13
CA GLY A 453 29.31 -87.89 61.36
C GLY A 453 30.72 -87.76 60.77
N SER A 454 31.06 -86.64 60.13
CA SER A 454 32.46 -86.31 59.78
C SER A 454 33.25 -85.94 61.04
N VAL A 455 33.61 -86.94 61.84
CA VAL A 455 34.50 -86.79 63.00
C VAL A 455 35.91 -87.17 62.57
N LEU A 456 36.68 -86.21 62.08
CA LEU A 456 38.15 -86.22 62.11
C LEU A 456 38.70 -84.81 61.84
N GLY A 457 38.89 -84.07 62.94
CA GLY A 457 39.46 -82.73 62.92
C GLY A 457 39.19 -81.93 64.19
N LEU A 458 39.22 -82.57 65.37
CA LEU A 458 39.12 -81.90 66.65
C LEU A 458 40.48 -81.25 67.00
N LEU A 459 40.56 -79.92 67.07
CA LEU A 459 41.53 -79.20 67.91
C LEU A 459 40.98 -77.81 68.30
N THR A 460 40.27 -77.84 69.43
CA THR A 460 40.16 -76.83 70.50
C THR A 460 40.87 -75.47 70.32
N LEU A 461 40.15 -74.38 70.54
CA LEU A 461 40.27 -73.64 71.81
C LEU A 461 39.02 -72.80 72.12
N GLY A 462 38.44 -73.05 73.31
CA GLY A 462 37.42 -72.22 73.90
C GLY A 462 37.98 -71.01 74.63
N ALA A 463 37.12 -69.99 74.71
CA ALA A 463 37.02 -68.88 75.66
C ALA A 463 38.01 -68.80 76.85
N LEU A 464 38.64 -67.63 77.05
CA LEU A 464 38.44 -66.72 78.19
C LEU A 464 39.39 -65.51 78.05
N GLY A 465 38.92 -64.33 78.46
CA GLY A 465 39.50 -63.04 78.10
C GLY A 465 40.65 -62.54 78.95
N LEU A 466 41.21 -61.40 78.53
CA LEU A 466 41.84 -60.43 79.43
C LEU A 466 41.65 -59.03 78.84
N GLY A 467 40.78 -58.25 79.50
CA GLY A 467 40.76 -56.81 79.34
C GLY A 467 42.00 -56.18 79.98
N SER A 468 42.58 -55.19 79.31
CA SER A 468 43.23 -54.03 79.94
C SER A 468 43.22 -52.88 78.92
N ARG A 469 42.32 -51.91 79.03
CA ARG A 469 42.37 -50.65 79.82
C ARG A 469 43.38 -49.61 79.30
N LEU A 470 42.87 -48.54 78.68
CA LEU A 470 43.35 -47.14 78.76
C LEU A 470 42.20 -46.23 78.26
N ARG A 471 41.32 -45.70 79.12
CA ARG A 471 41.42 -44.53 80.01
C ARG A 471 41.33 -43.19 79.25
N LYS A 472 40.14 -42.57 79.29
CA LYS A 472 39.97 -41.11 79.25
C LYS A 472 39.42 -40.67 80.61
N ARG A 473 40.20 -39.87 81.35
CA ARG A 473 39.68 -39.07 82.47
C ARG A 473 39.12 -37.77 81.89
N ARG A 474 38.17 -37.21 82.65
CA ARG A 474 37.54 -35.89 82.48
C ARG A 474 38.50 -34.82 82.00
#